data_AF-A0A5C8DIM5-F1
#
_entry.id   AF-A0A5C8DIM5-F1
#
_cell.length_a   1.000
_cell.length_b   1.000
_cell.length_c   1.000
_cell.angle_alpha   90.00
_cell.angle_beta   90.00
_cell.angle_gamma   90.00
#
_symmetry.space_group_name_H-M   'P 1'
#
loop_
_entity.id
_entity.type
_entity.pdbx_description
1 polymer ?
#
loop_
_entity_poly.entity_id
_entity_poly.type
_entity_poly.pdbx_seq_one_letter_code
_entity_poly.pdbx_strand_id
1 'polypeptide(L)' 'MLPTIHIRHDLVLPDNQQWQYRFNIASESSNRLYTIAQHKTKKHWGCSCPGWKRHRHCKHLQALGIPGHEQPYEVNFIKE' A
#
# COMPACT_ATOMS: atom_id res chain seq x y z
N MET A 1 16.72 10.12 -2.81
CA MET A 1 16.04 9.41 -3.91
C MET A 1 14.80 8.77 -3.34
N LEU A 2 13.65 8.88 -4.01
CA LEU A 2 12.43 8.23 -3.55
C LEU A 2 12.54 6.72 -3.80
N PRO A 3 12.06 5.85 -2.88
CA PRO A 3 11.98 4.42 -3.14
C PRO A 3 11.05 4.17 -4.33
N THR A 4 11.35 3.14 -5.11
CA THR A 4 10.54 2.76 -6.27
C THR A 4 9.81 1.47 -5.98
N ILE A 5 8.49 1.46 -6.18
CA ILE A 5 7.65 0.27 -6.06
C ILE A 5 7.24 -0.14 -7.46
N HIS A 6 7.67 -1.34 -7.85
CA HIS A 6 7.29 -1.98 -9.10
C HIS A 6 6.12 -2.91 -8.83
N ILE A 7 4.98 -2.65 -9.47
CA ILE A 7 3.79 -3.49 -9.36
C ILE A 7 3.35 -3.89 -10.76
N ARG A 8 3.12 -5.19 -10.95
CA ARG A 8 2.56 -5.71 -12.19
C ARG A 8 1.16 -5.15 -12.42
N HIS A 9 0.86 -4.81 -13.67
CA HIS A 9 -0.40 -4.19 -14.07
C HIS A 9 -1.64 -4.99 -13.62
N ASP A 10 -1.58 -6.33 -13.59
CA ASP A 10 -2.69 -7.21 -13.19
C ASP A 10 -3.13 -7.03 -11.73
N LEU A 11 -2.23 -6.54 -10.87
CA LEU A 11 -2.50 -6.35 -9.44
C LEU A 11 -2.98 -4.93 -9.12
N VAL A 12 -2.91 -4.00 -10.09
CA VAL A 12 -3.29 -2.60 -9.91
C VAL A 12 -4.81 -2.47 -9.90
N LEU A 13 -5.30 -1.65 -8.98
CA LEU A 13 -6.72 -1.31 -8.84
C LEU A 13 -6.95 0.14 -9.26
N PRO A 14 -8.17 0.48 -9.73
CA PRO A 14 -8.51 1.85 -10.04
C PRO A 14 -8.50 2.71 -8.78
N ASP A 15 -7.92 3.90 -8.91
CA ASP A 15 -7.95 4.93 -7.88
C ASP A 15 -9.40 5.33 -7.56
N ASN A 16 -9.62 5.82 -6.34
CA ASN A 16 -10.93 6.31 -5.92
C ASN A 16 -10.82 7.76 -5.39
N GLN A 17 -11.89 8.30 -4.81
CA GLN A 17 -11.92 9.68 -4.34
C GLN A 17 -10.85 10.00 -3.29
N GLN A 18 -10.48 9.04 -2.44
CA GLN A 18 -9.55 9.26 -1.31
C GLN A 18 -8.17 8.63 -1.51
N TRP A 19 -8.09 7.56 -2.30
CA TRP A 19 -6.92 6.68 -2.39
C TRP A 19 -6.41 6.58 -3.81
N GLN A 20 -5.09 6.63 -3.96
CA GLN A 20 -4.35 6.46 -5.21
C GLN A 20 -3.29 5.36 -5.09
N TYR A 21 -2.70 4.97 -6.22
CA TYR A 21 -1.66 3.92 -6.30
C TYR A 21 -2.12 2.63 -5.63
N ARG A 22 -3.34 2.22 -5.96
CA ARG A 22 -4.01 1.08 -5.33
C ARG A 22 -3.53 -0.21 -5.99
N PHE A 23 -3.15 -1.19 -5.20
CA PHE A 23 -2.80 -2.52 -5.71
C PHE A 23 -3.04 -3.62 -4.68
N ASN A 24 -3.17 -4.86 -5.15
CA ASN A 24 -3.31 -6.03 -4.30
C ASN A 24 -1.98 -6.70 -4.01
N ILE A 25 -1.82 -7.17 -2.78
CA ILE A 25 -0.71 -8.01 -2.32
C ILE A 25 -1.27 -9.29 -1.70
N ALA A 26 -0.62 -10.42 -1.97
CA ALA A 26 -0.96 -11.68 -1.35
C ALA A 26 -0.49 -11.73 0.11
N SER A 27 -1.32 -12.34 0.95
CA SER A 27 -0.93 -12.73 2.30
C SER A 27 0.09 -13.86 2.23
N GLU A 28 1.17 -13.76 2.99
CA GLU A 28 2.19 -14.80 3.08
C GLU A 28 1.65 -16.09 3.70
N SER A 29 0.69 -15.99 4.62
CA SER A 29 0.23 -17.11 5.45
C SER A 29 -1.15 -17.63 5.00
N SER A 30 -1.75 -17.09 3.94
CA SER A 30 -3.11 -17.46 3.49
C SER A 30 -3.40 -16.99 2.07
N ASN A 31 -4.41 -17.57 1.41
CA ASN A 31 -4.85 -17.15 0.06
C ASN A 31 -5.62 -15.81 0.04
N ARG A 32 -5.45 -14.95 1.05
CA ARG A 32 -6.13 -13.65 1.12
C ARG A 32 -5.33 -12.60 0.36
N LEU A 33 -6.02 -11.78 -0.42
CA LEU A 33 -5.46 -10.58 -1.02
C LEU A 33 -5.79 -9.37 -0.13
N TYR A 34 -4.79 -8.54 0.12
CA TYR A 34 -4.96 -7.26 0.80
C TYR A 34 -4.64 -6.13 -0.17
N THR A 35 -5.37 -5.03 -0.05
CA THR A 35 -5.16 -3.85 -0.88
C THR A 35 -4.26 -2.87 -0.14
N ILE A 36 -3.21 -2.41 -0.81
CA ILE A 36 -2.36 -1.30 -0.39
C ILE A 36 -2.69 -0.08 -1.25
N ALA A 37 -2.69 1.11 -0.64
CA ALA A 37 -2.99 2.35 -1.32
C ALA A 37 -2.40 3.55 -0.58
N GLN A 38 -2.16 4.65 -1.29
CA GLN A 38 -1.77 5.92 -0.70
C GLN A 38 -2.97 6.88 -0.60
N HIS A 39 -3.12 7.56 0.53
CA HIS A 39 -4.13 8.59 0.69
C HIS A 39 -3.74 9.84 -0.12
N LYS A 40 -4.65 10.33 -0.97
CA LYS A 40 -4.40 11.46 -1.88
C LYS A 40 -3.98 12.75 -1.19
N THR A 41 -4.71 13.13 -0.13
CA THR A 41 -4.45 14.35 0.65
C THR A 41 -3.35 14.18 1.69
N LYS A 42 -3.49 13.20 2.59
CA LYS A 42 -2.56 12.99 3.73
C LYS A 42 -1.22 12.36 3.34
N LYS A 43 -1.09 11.84 2.12
CA LYS A 43 0.11 11.17 1.57
C LYS A 43 0.60 9.95 2.36
N HIS A 44 -0.15 9.47 3.33
CA HIS A 44 0.18 8.25 4.04
C HIS A 44 -0.27 7.02 3.26
N TRP A 45 0.31 5.87 3.60
CA TRP A 45 -0.08 4.60 3.03
C TRP A 45 -0.96 3.80 3.97
N GLY A 46 -1.91 3.08 3.38
CA GLY A 46 -2.85 2.21 4.05
C GLY A 46 -2.83 0.80 3.48
N CYS A 47 -3.19 -0.17 4.33
CA CYS A 47 -3.40 -1.56 3.93
C CYS A 47 -4.74 -2.06 4.45
N SER A 48 -5.45 -2.88 3.67
CA SER A 48 -6.75 -3.45 4.08
C SER A 48 -6.64 -4.60 5.10
N CYS A 49 -5.41 -5.00 5.45
CA CYS A 49 -5.17 -6.10 6.39
C CYS A 49 -5.60 -5.74 7.84
N PRO A 50 -5.88 -6.75 8.69
CA PRO A 50 -6.28 -6.52 10.08
C PRO A 50 -5.25 -5.74 10.89
N GLY A 51 -3.96 -5.98 10.65
CA GLY A 51 -2.86 -5.29 11.35
C GLY A 51 -2.92 -3.77 11.17
N TRP A 52 -3.04 -3.32 9.92
CA TRP A 52 -3.12 -1.88 9.65
C TRP A 52 -4.44 -1.29 10.11
N LYS A 53 -5.56 -1.99 9.96
CA LYS A 53 -6.87 -1.51 10.45
C LYS A 53 -6.87 -1.25 11.96
N ARG A 54 -6.19 -2.09 12.74
CA ARG A 54 -6.16 -1.99 14.21
C ARG A 54 -5.04 -1.08 14.74
N HIS A 55 -3.86 -1.14 14.14
CA HIS A 55 -2.66 -0.51 14.68
C HIS A 55 -2.07 0.58 13.79
N ARG A 56 -2.64 0.79 12.59
CA ARG A 56 -2.07 1.62 11.51
C ARG A 56 -0.67 1.19 11.08
N HIS A 57 -0.25 -0.02 11.42
CA HIS A 57 1.05 -0.60 11.10
C HIS A 57 0.87 -2.07 10.71
N CYS A 58 1.61 -2.56 9.70
CA CYS A 58 1.55 -3.96 9.29
C CYS A 58 2.80 -4.42 8.54
N LYS A 59 3.04 -5.74 8.55
CA LYS A 59 4.16 -6.37 7.86
C LYS A 59 4.21 -6.08 6.36
N HIS A 60 3.07 -5.89 5.70
CA HIS A 60 3.03 -5.63 4.26
C HIS A 60 3.59 -4.25 3.90
N LEU A 61 3.30 -3.21 4.69
CA LEU A 61 3.90 -1.89 4.47
C LEU A 61 5.39 -1.91 4.83
N GLN A 62 5.75 -2.59 5.92
CA GLN A 62 7.15 -2.74 6.33
C GLN A 62 8.01 -3.44 5.27
N ALA A 63 7.47 -4.48 4.62
CA ALA A 63 8.15 -5.19 3.52
C ALA A 63 8.41 -4.30 2.30
N LEU A 64 7.59 -3.26 2.11
CA LEU A 64 7.77 -2.26 1.06
C LEU A 64 8.61 -1.05 1.50
N GLY A 65 9.14 -1.05 2.73
CA GLY A 65 9.86 0.09 3.30
C GLY A 65 8.97 1.31 3.59
N ILE A 66 7.65 1.12 3.64
CA ILE A 66 6.68 2.18 3.85
C ILE A 66 6.40 2.32 5.36
N PRO A 67 6.47 3.54 5.92
CA PRO A 67 6.18 3.75 7.33
C PRO A 67 4.70 3.53 7.66
N GLY A 68 4.45 3.01 8.86
CA GLY A 68 3.11 2.91 9.42
C GLY A 68 2.62 4.23 10.03
N HIS A 69 1.58 4.12 10.85
CA HIS A 69 1.04 5.20 11.69
C HIS A 69 0.58 6.43 10.92
N GLU A 70 0.06 6.22 9.70
CA GLU A 70 -0.44 7.29 8.83
C GLU A 70 0.62 8.39 8.57
N GLN A 71 1.91 8.02 8.57
CA GLN A 71 2.99 8.94 8.25
C GLN A 71 3.01 9.23 6.73
N PRO A 72 3.09 10.50 6.31
CA PRO A 72 3.28 10.86 4.91
C PRO A 72 4.54 10.22 4.32
N TYR A 73 4.41 9.55 3.19
CA TYR A 73 5.53 8.92 2.52
C TYR A 73 5.31 8.84 1.02
N GLU A 74 6.28 9.33 0.25
CA GLU A 74 6.20 9.38 -1.22
C GLU A 74 7.11 8.33 -1.84
N VAL A 75 6.63 7.72 -2.92
CA VAL A 75 7.33 6.66 -3.64
C VAL A 75 7.17 6.90 -5.14
N ASN A 76 8.13 6.44 -5.93
CA ASN A 76 7.94 6.30 -7.37
C ASN A 76 7.15 5.02 -7.63
N PHE A 77 5.91 5.17 -8.09
CA PHE A 77 5.05 4.02 -8.40
C PHE A 77 5.12 3.69 -9.89
N ILE A 78 5.76 2.57 -10.22
CA ILE A 78 5.92 2.10 -11.60
C ILE A 78 5.00 0.90 -11.82
N LYS A 79 4.16 1.00 -12.84
CA LYS A 79 3.27 -0.07 -13.31
C LYS A 79 4.00 -0.78 -14.44
N GLU A 80 4.38 -2.03 -14.23
CA GLU A 80 5.01 -2.89 -15.25
C GLU A 80 3.99 -3.75 -15.97
#